data_AF-A0A434UZE1-F1
#
_entry.id   AF-A0A434UZE1-F1
#
_cell.length_a   1.000
_cell.length_b   1.000
_cell.length_c   1.000
_cell.angle_alpha   90.00
_cell.angle_beta   90.00
_cell.angle_gamma   90.00
#
_symmetry.space_group_name_H-M   'P 1'
#
loop_
_entity.id
_entity.type
_entity.pdbx_description
1 polymer ?
#
loop_
_entity_poly.entity_id
_entity_poly.type
_entity_poly.pdbx_seq_one_letter_code
_entity_poly.pdbx_strand_id
1 'polypeptide(L)'
;DAQDFDQKTVSKTLKLTEAVNGDTAEVTANFNLFSEGDDSKREMVWSLKKVDGKWKIADITSKTSDWTLSALECMPGSSAE
;
A
#
# COMPACT_ATOMS: atom_id res chain seq x y z
N ASP A 1 0.45 -6.07 -1.35
CA ASP A 1 0.72 -7.27 -0.53
C ASP A 1 0.35 -8.53 -1.29
N ALA A 2 1.20 -8.90 -2.23
CA ALA A 2 1.06 -10.13 -2.99
C ALA A 2 2.44 -10.60 -3.41
N GLN A 3 2.58 -11.89 -3.69
CA GLN A 3 3.82 -12.46 -4.23
C GLN A 3 3.87 -12.36 -5.76
N ASP A 4 2.71 -12.25 -6.41
CA ASP A 4 2.56 -12.09 -7.85
C ASP A 4 1.39 -11.14 -8.19
N PHE A 5 1.37 -10.65 -9.44
CA PHE A 5 0.31 -9.81 -9.98
C PHE A 5 0.39 -9.74 -11.51
N ASP A 6 -0.74 -9.43 -12.17
CA ASP A 6 -0.76 -9.04 -13.58
C ASP A 6 -0.72 -7.50 -13.72
N GLN A 7 0.38 -6.99 -14.27
CA GLN A 7 0.59 -5.55 -14.45
C GLN A 7 -0.54 -4.88 -15.26
N LYS A 8 -1.06 -5.56 -16.30
CA LYS A 8 -2.13 -4.99 -17.14
C LYS A 8 -3.41 -4.83 -16.33
N THR A 9 -3.74 -5.79 -15.50
CA THR A 9 -4.92 -5.74 -14.63
C THR A 9 -4.79 -4.66 -13.57
N VAL A 10 -3.65 -4.61 -12.85
CA VAL A 10 -3.41 -3.55 -11.85
C VAL A 10 -3.54 -2.18 -12.50
N SER A 11 -2.86 -1.94 -13.62
CA SER A 11 -2.92 -0.65 -14.33
C SER A 11 -4.33 -0.28 -14.81
N LYS A 12 -5.15 -1.26 -15.22
CA LYS A 12 -6.54 -1.01 -15.68
C LYS A 12 -7.53 -0.77 -14.53
N THR A 13 -7.25 -1.35 -13.36
CA THR A 13 -8.21 -1.37 -12.24
C THR A 13 -7.85 -0.38 -11.13
N LEU A 14 -6.62 0.14 -11.12
CA LEU A 14 -6.16 1.09 -10.13
C LEU A 14 -7.02 2.36 -10.12
N LYS A 15 -7.64 2.59 -8.96
CA LYS A 15 -8.38 3.80 -8.63
C LYS A 15 -7.76 4.41 -7.37
N LEU A 16 -7.44 5.70 -7.45
CA LEU A 16 -6.89 6.46 -6.34
C LEU A 16 -7.94 7.43 -5.81
N THR A 17 -8.00 7.57 -4.49
CA THR A 17 -8.73 8.65 -3.81
C THR A 17 -7.76 9.32 -2.85
N GLU A 18 -7.72 10.63 -2.88
CA GLU A 18 -6.71 11.41 -2.16
C GLU A 18 -7.38 12.38 -1.18
N ALA A 19 -6.83 12.47 0.03
CA ALA A 19 -7.19 13.46 1.04
C ALA A 19 -5.93 14.18 1.50
N VAL A 20 -5.81 15.47 1.20
CA VAL A 20 -4.63 16.28 1.55
C VAL A 20 -4.97 17.21 2.73
N ASN A 21 -4.12 17.20 3.75
CA ASN A 21 -4.21 18.08 4.91
C ASN A 21 -2.84 18.69 5.22
N GLY A 22 -2.60 19.89 4.67
CA GLY A 22 -1.34 20.61 4.83
C GLY A 22 -0.14 19.81 4.28
N ASP A 23 0.76 19.41 5.19
CA ASP A 23 1.96 18.62 4.89
C ASP A 23 1.76 17.12 5.09
N THR A 24 0.52 16.67 5.28
CA THR A 24 0.13 15.26 5.32
C THR A 24 -0.90 14.95 4.26
N ALA A 25 -0.95 13.71 3.79
CA ALA A 25 -2.00 13.24 2.91
C ALA A 25 -2.26 11.75 3.12
N GLU A 26 -3.45 11.30 2.77
CA GLU A 26 -3.75 9.88 2.59
C GLU A 26 -4.15 9.63 1.14
N VAL A 27 -3.64 8.54 0.58
CA VAL A 27 -4.03 8.04 -0.74
C VAL A 27 -4.55 6.62 -0.58
N THR A 28 -5.84 6.42 -0.82
CA THR A 28 -6.46 5.10 -0.87
C THR A 28 -6.38 4.57 -2.30
N ALA A 29 -5.67 3.46 -2.49
CA ALA A 29 -5.52 2.74 -3.74
C ALA A 29 -6.39 1.48 -3.74
N ASN A 30 -7.34 1.42 -4.66
CA ASN A 30 -8.19 0.26 -4.92
C ASN A 30 -7.81 -0.36 -6.28
N PHE A 31 -7.50 -1.64 -6.33
CA PHE A 31 -7.11 -2.34 -7.57
C PHE A 31 -7.34 -3.85 -7.45
N ASN A 32 -7.26 -4.55 -8.59
CA ASN A 32 -7.23 -6.01 -8.61
C ASN A 32 -5.85 -6.51 -9.05
N LEU A 33 -5.38 -7.60 -8.44
CA LEU A 33 -4.14 -8.29 -8.82
C LEU A 33 -4.31 -9.09 -10.13
N PHE A 34 -5.49 -9.67 -10.35
CA PHE A 34 -5.85 -10.50 -11.48
C PHE A 34 -7.29 -10.21 -11.95
N SER A 35 -7.64 -10.62 -13.16
CA SER A 35 -8.93 -10.30 -13.78
C SER A 35 -10.12 -10.98 -13.10
N GLU A 36 -9.88 -12.08 -12.39
CA GLU A 36 -10.90 -12.92 -11.75
C GLU A 36 -10.48 -13.34 -10.34
N GLY A 37 -11.44 -13.81 -9.55
CA GLY A 37 -11.26 -14.24 -8.16
C GLY A 37 -11.54 -13.12 -7.16
N ASP A 38 -12.31 -13.43 -6.11
CA ASP A 38 -12.63 -12.46 -5.07
C ASP A 38 -11.39 -12.04 -4.26
N ASP A 39 -10.44 -12.95 -4.08
CA ASP A 39 -9.16 -12.70 -3.41
C ASP A 39 -8.19 -11.84 -4.25
N SER A 40 -8.60 -11.36 -5.43
CA SER A 40 -7.80 -10.47 -6.26
C SER A 40 -7.88 -9.00 -5.85
N LYS A 41 -8.97 -8.59 -5.18
CA LYS A 41 -9.24 -7.19 -4.82
C LYS A 41 -8.29 -6.73 -3.73
N ARG A 42 -7.74 -5.53 -3.86
CA ARG A 42 -6.86 -4.90 -2.88
C ARG A 42 -7.31 -3.47 -2.61
N GLU A 43 -7.35 -3.14 -1.32
CA GLU A 43 -7.46 -1.79 -0.81
C GLU A 43 -6.25 -1.50 0.06
N MET A 44 -5.42 -0.58 -0.42
CA MET A 44 -4.20 -0.12 0.24
C MET A 44 -4.36 1.35 0.60
N VAL A 45 -3.85 1.76 1.75
CA VAL A 45 -3.75 3.17 2.14
C VAL A 45 -2.28 3.55 2.27
N TRP A 46 -1.89 4.61 1.58
CA TRP A 46 -0.58 5.23 1.74
C TRP A 46 -0.76 6.51 2.56
N SER A 47 -0.10 6.58 3.71
CA SER A 47 0.03 7.84 4.45
C SER A 47 1.27 8.55 3.93
N LEU A 48 1.14 9.83 3.57
CA LEU A 48 2.21 10.63 3.02
C LEU A 48 2.52 11.82 3.92
N LYS A 49 3.79 12.23 3.90
CA LYS A 49 4.27 13.47 4.50
C LYS A 49 5.08 14.26 3.48
N LYS A 50 4.92 15.58 3.48
CA LYS A 50 5.75 16.48 2.69
C LYS A 50 7.07 16.72 3.42
N VAL A 51 8.18 16.38 2.79
CA VAL A 51 9.55 16.58 3.28
C VAL A 51 10.31 17.32 2.19
N ASP A 52 10.86 18.50 2.52
CA ASP A 52 11.54 19.39 1.57
C ASP A 52 10.68 19.70 0.32
N GLY A 53 9.39 19.96 0.53
CA GLY A 53 8.43 20.25 -0.53
C GLY A 53 7.98 19.03 -1.36
N LYS A 54 8.49 17.83 -1.08
CA LYS A 54 8.19 16.61 -1.83
C LYS A 54 7.38 15.62 -0.98
N TRP A 55 6.34 15.05 -1.56
CA TRP A 55 5.59 13.97 -0.91
C TRP A 55 6.43 12.71 -0.81
N LYS A 56 6.45 12.12 0.38
CA LYS A 56 7.05 10.81 0.64
C LYS A 56 6.05 9.93 1.35
N ILE A 57 6.08 8.63 1.07
CA ILE A 57 5.31 7.64 1.80
C ILE A 57 5.90 7.57 3.22
N ALA A 58 5.07 7.85 4.21
CA ALA A 58 5.39 7.76 5.64
C ALA A 58 4.98 6.40 6.22
N ASP A 59 3.90 5.81 5.71
CA ASP A 59 3.44 4.48 6.11
C ASP A 59 2.57 3.84 5.02
N ILE A 60 2.39 2.52 5.09
CA ILE A 60 1.54 1.74 4.17
C ILE A 60 0.67 0.81 5.00
N THR A 61 -0.64 0.83 4.76
CA THR A 61 -1.61 -0.09 5.37
C THR A 61 -2.32 -0.89 4.29
N SER A 62 -2.41 -2.21 4.46
CA SER A 62 -3.36 -3.03 3.72
C SER A 62 -4.66 -3.13 4.50
N LYS A 63 -5.75 -2.58 3.94
CA LYS A 63 -7.08 -2.77 4.51
C LYS A 63 -7.61 -4.17 4.21
N THR A 64 -7.19 -4.77 3.09
CA THR A 64 -7.61 -6.12 2.70
C THR A 64 -7.00 -7.20 3.60
N SER A 65 -5.73 -7.07 3.98
CA SER A 65 -5.01 -8.08 4.76
C SER A 65 -4.71 -7.66 6.19
N ASP A 66 -5.33 -6.58 6.66
CA ASP A 66 -5.30 -6.08 8.04
C ASP A 66 -3.89 -5.97 8.64
N TRP A 67 -3.00 -5.26 7.94
CA TRP A 67 -1.65 -4.96 8.44
C TRP A 67 -1.23 -3.53 8.11
N THR A 68 -0.41 -2.94 8.97
CA THR A 68 0.24 -1.63 8.78
C THR A 68 1.75 -1.80 8.89
N LEU A 69 2.52 -1.25 7.95
CA LEU A 69 3.97 -1.46 7.84
C LEU A 69 4.69 -1.07 9.13
N SER A 70 4.36 0.10 9.69
CA SER A 70 4.96 0.59 10.93
C SER A 70 4.65 -0.24 12.18
N ALA A 71 3.61 -1.07 12.13
CA ALA A 71 3.24 -1.99 13.21
C ALA A 71 3.95 -3.35 13.11
N LEU A 72 4.62 -3.63 11.99
CA LEU A 72 5.39 -4.86 11.84
C LEU A 72 6.67 -4.76 12.65
N GLU A 73 6.87 -5.71 13.55
CA GLU A 73 8.10 -5.80 14.33
C GLU A 73 9.28 -6.17 13.40
N CYS A 74 10.37 -5.43 13.52
CA CYS A 74 11.62 -5.79 12.87
C CYS A 74 12.24 -6.94 13.67
N MET A 75 12.09 -8.18 13.19
CA MET A 75 12.76 -9.31 13.81
C MET A 75 14.27 -9.14 13.60
N PRO A 76 15.10 -9.08 14.66
CA PRO A 76 16.55 -9.16 14.49
C PRO A 76 16.84 -10.47 13.79
N GLY A 77 17.54 -10.40 12.64
CA GLY A 77 17.84 -11.59 11.87
C GLY A 77 18.49 -12.62 12.77
N SER A 78 17.86 -13.79 12.92
CA SER A 78 18.51 -14.94 13.53
C SER A 78 19.85 -15.07 12.81
N SER A 79 20.93 -14.91 13.58
CA SER A 79 22.27 -15.23 13.11
C SER A 79 22.18 -16.71 12.72
N ALA A 80 22.07 -16.97 11.43
CA ALA A 80 22.12 -18.32 10.90
C ALA A 80 23.54 -18.81 11.19
N GLU A 81 23.69 -19.60 12.25
CA GLU A 81 24.82 -20.53 12.44
C GLU A 81 24.73 -21.68 11.43
#